data_AF-A0A2E8IDE2-F1
#
_entry.id   AF-A0A2E8IDE2-F1
#
_cell.length_a   1.000
_cell.length_b   1.000
_cell.length_c   1.000
_cell.angle_alpha   90.00
_cell.angle_beta   90.00
_cell.angle_gamma   90.00
#
_symmetry.space_group_name_H-M   'P 1'
#
loop_
_entity.id
_entity.type
_entity.pdbx_description
1 polymer ?
#
loop_
_entity_poly.entity_id
_entity_poly.type
_entity_poly.pdbx_seq_one_letter_code
_entity_poly.pdbx_strand_id
1 'polypeptide(L)'
;MNYFKQIMLFAKPYKKYAVLNIVCNILYAIFSTLSFLALIPVIDILFDKAKRVNELPVWDGWSGVKDYLFNSFYYYVSQQVAENELSSLVLVCGIVVVLFFLKNIFGYLATFFIT
;
A
#
# COMPACT_ATOMS: atom_id res chain seq x y z
N MET A 1 -5.59 -7.39 -41.12
CA MET A 1 -5.47 -8.22 -39.88
C MET A 1 -4.17 -9.03 -39.78
N ASN A 2 -3.31 -9.11 -40.81
CA ASN A 2 -2.08 -9.91 -40.76
C ASN A 2 -0.88 -9.22 -40.07
N TYR A 3 -0.88 -7.88 -40.00
CA TYR A 3 0.22 -7.08 -39.43
C TYR A 3 0.33 -7.18 -37.89
N PHE A 4 -0.80 -7.24 -37.17
CA PHE A 4 -0.81 -7.43 -35.71
C PHE A 4 -0.16 -8.77 -35.28
N LYS A 5 -0.33 -9.82 -36.09
CA LYS A 5 0.28 -11.13 -35.85
C LYS A 5 1.80 -11.11 -36.01
N GLN A 6 2.33 -10.30 -36.93
CA GLN A 6 3.78 -10.14 -37.12
C GLN A 6 4.43 -9.41 -35.94
N ILE A 7 3.79 -8.36 -35.40
CA ILE A 7 4.29 -7.62 -34.24
C ILE A 7 4.31 -8.51 -32.98
N MET A 8 3.31 -9.38 -32.82
CA MET A 8 3.21 -10.29 -31.68
C MET A 8 4.27 -11.41 -31.68
N LEU A 9 4.86 -11.74 -32.84
CA LEU A 9 5.99 -12.67 -32.94
C LEU A 9 7.30 -12.07 -32.40
N PHE A 10 7.49 -10.75 -32.55
CA PHE A 10 8.64 -10.03 -31.97
C PHE A 10 8.51 -9.78 -30.46
N ALA A 11 7.27 -9.72 -29.93
CA ALA A 11 7.01 -9.62 -28.50
C ALA A 11 7.24 -10.95 -27.73
N LYS A 12 7.36 -12.08 -28.45
CA LYS A 12 7.43 -13.43 -27.87
C LYS A 12 8.64 -13.67 -26.94
N PRO A 13 9.87 -13.20 -27.22
CA PRO A 13 10.99 -13.28 -26.28
C PRO A 13 10.90 -12.29 -25.10
N TYR A 14 10.14 -11.19 -25.23
CA TYR A 14 9.98 -10.15 -24.21
C TYR A 14 8.82 -10.40 -23.23
N LYS A 15 8.10 -11.52 -23.37
CA LYS A 15 6.95 -11.85 -22.50
C LYS A 15 7.25 -11.84 -21.01
N LYS A 16 8.46 -12.25 -20.60
CA LYS A 16 8.87 -12.24 -19.19
C LYS A 16 8.96 -10.82 -18.64
N TYR A 17 9.61 -9.92 -19.36
CA TYR A 17 9.73 -8.50 -18.99
C TYR A 17 8.37 -7.79 -19.03
N ALA A 18 7.53 -8.09 -20.01
CA ALA A 18 6.17 -7.55 -20.09
C ALA A 18 5.29 -8.00 -18.91
N VAL A 19 5.34 -9.29 -18.52
CA VAL A 19 4.60 -9.79 -17.34
C VAL A 19 5.13 -9.16 -16.06
N LEU A 20 6.45 -9.03 -15.93
CA LEU A 20 7.09 -8.45 -14.75
C LEU A 20 6.78 -6.95 -14.62
N ASN A 21 6.74 -6.22 -15.73
CA ASN A 21 6.27 -4.84 -15.78
C ASN A 21 4.83 -4.72 -15.28
N ILE A 22 3.91 -5.53 -15.81
CA ILE A 22 2.50 -5.50 -15.41
C ILE A 22 2.38 -5.76 -13.90
N VAL A 23 3.08 -6.78 -13.38
CA VAL A 23 3.08 -7.10 -11.95
C VAL A 23 3.64 -5.95 -11.12
N CYS A 24 4.78 -5.35 -11.51
CA CYS A 24 5.36 -4.21 -10.81
C CYS A 24 4.47 -2.97 -10.88
N ASN A 25 3.74 -2.74 -11.97
CA ASN A 25 2.81 -1.63 -12.09
C ASN A 25 1.57 -1.82 -11.21
N ILE A 26 1.05 -3.05 -11.12
CA ILE A 26 -0.05 -3.38 -10.19
C ILE A 26 0.41 -3.20 -8.74
N LEU A 27 1.59 -3.72 -8.37
CA LEU A 27 2.17 -3.51 -7.04
C LEU A 27 2.37 -2.02 -6.76
N TYR A 28 2.94 -1.28 -7.71
CA TYR A 28 3.10 0.17 -7.60
C TYR A 28 1.78 0.88 -7.35
N ALA A 29 0.72 0.54 -8.09
CA ALA A 29 -0.61 1.12 -7.88
C ALA A 29 -1.13 0.84 -6.46
N ILE A 30 -1.02 -0.41 -5.99
CA ILE A 30 -1.44 -0.81 -4.63
C ILE A 30 -0.64 -0.06 -3.57
N PHE A 31 0.71 -0.07 -3.64
CA PHE A 31 1.56 0.65 -2.70
C PHE A 31 1.33 2.16 -2.78
N SER A 32 1.04 2.71 -3.96
CA SER A 32 0.71 4.12 -4.13
C SER A 32 -0.58 4.50 -3.38
N THR A 33 -1.63 3.70 -3.50
CA THR A 33 -2.88 3.90 -2.76
C THR A 33 -2.67 3.71 -1.27
N LEU A 34 -1.94 2.67 -0.85
CA LEU A 34 -1.63 2.42 0.57
C LEU A 34 -0.79 3.54 1.18
N SER A 35 0.23 4.06 0.48
CA SER A 35 1.02 5.21 0.93
C SER A 35 0.15 6.45 1.15
N PHE A 36 -0.85 6.69 0.30
CA PHE A 36 -1.78 7.79 0.47
C PHE A 36 -2.71 7.58 1.67
N LEU A 37 -3.26 6.37 1.84
CA LEU A 37 -4.08 6.01 2.99
C LEU A 37 -3.30 6.08 4.31
N ALA A 38 -2.03 5.70 4.30
CA ALA A 38 -1.14 5.78 5.45
C ALA A 38 -0.77 7.23 5.82
N LEU A 39 -1.00 8.20 4.93
CA LEU A 39 -0.84 9.62 5.26
C LEU A 39 -1.95 10.13 6.20
N ILE A 40 -3.15 9.55 6.11
CA ILE A 40 -4.31 9.89 6.95
C ILE A 40 -3.98 9.75 8.44
N PRO A 41 -3.52 8.59 8.96
CA PRO A 41 -3.20 8.45 10.38
C PRO A 41 -2.08 9.38 10.82
N VAL A 42 -1.10 9.69 9.95
CA VAL A 42 -0.03 10.65 10.27
C VAL A 42 -0.60 12.05 10.49
N ILE A 43 -1.52 12.49 9.62
CA ILE A 43 -2.21 13.77 9.76
C ILE A 43 -3.06 13.79 11.02
N ASP A 44 -3.87 12.75 11.26
CA ASP A 44 -4.72 12.67 12.46
C ASP A 44 -3.92 12.69 13.76
N ILE A 45 -2.77 12.04 13.77
CA ILE A 45 -1.82 12.04 14.89
C ILE A 45 -1.18 13.43 15.07
N LEU A 46 -0.71 14.07 13.99
CA LEU A 46 -0.09 15.41 14.06
C LEU A 46 -1.06 16.49 14.57
N PHE A 47 -2.34 16.35 14.25
CA PHE A 47 -3.37 17.28 14.70
C PHE A 47 -4.05 16.87 16.01
N ASP A 48 -3.54 15.83 16.69
CA ASP A 48 -4.11 15.26 17.92
C ASP A 48 -5.62 14.95 17.80
N LYS A 49 -6.05 14.66 16.56
CA LYS A 49 -7.42 14.24 16.21
C LYS A 49 -7.56 12.73 16.24
N ALA A 50 -6.55 12.01 16.74
CA ALA A 50 -6.62 10.59 17.02
C ALA A 50 -7.72 10.32 18.06
N LYS A 51 -8.98 10.28 17.59
CA LYS A 51 -10.09 9.72 18.35
C LYS A 51 -9.61 8.35 18.79
N ARG A 52 -9.41 8.16 20.09
CA ARG A 52 -9.08 6.85 20.68
C ARG A 52 -10.17 5.88 20.26
N VAL A 53 -9.93 5.10 19.21
CA VAL A 53 -10.85 4.07 18.75
C VAL A 53 -10.70 2.90 19.71
N ASN A 54 -11.37 3.00 20.86
CA ASN A 54 -11.39 1.98 21.91
C ASN A 54 -12.34 0.81 21.60
N GLU A 55 -13.04 0.84 20.46
CA GLU A 55 -14.02 -0.19 20.12
C GLU A 55 -13.39 -1.26 19.22
N LEU A 56 -13.44 -2.51 19.67
CA LEU A 56 -13.05 -3.65 18.85
C LEU A 56 -13.94 -3.69 17.60
N PRO A 57 -13.37 -3.71 16.38
CA PRO A 57 -14.19 -3.81 15.18
C PRO A 57 -14.96 -5.13 15.19
N VAL A 58 -16.29 -5.02 15.16
CA VAL A 58 -17.18 -6.18 15.04
C VAL A 58 -17.04 -6.73 13.62
N TRP A 59 -16.72 -8.02 13.50
CA TRP A 59 -16.56 -8.70 12.22
C TRP A 59 -17.91 -8.85 11.52
N ASP A 60 -18.20 -8.01 10.52
CA ASP A 60 -19.47 -7.99 9.80
C ASP A 60 -19.39 -8.73 8.43
N GLY A 61 -18.70 -9.88 8.41
CA GLY A 61 -18.63 -10.78 7.25
C GLY A 61 -17.68 -10.37 6.12
N TRP A 62 -17.86 -10.96 4.92
CA TRP A 62 -16.97 -10.81 3.76
C TRP A 62 -16.91 -9.38 3.20
N SER A 63 -17.95 -8.57 3.39
CA SER A 63 -17.98 -7.14 3.03
C SER A 63 -17.17 -6.26 3.97
N GLY A 64 -16.97 -6.71 5.21
CA GLY A 64 -16.28 -5.95 6.26
C GLY A 64 -14.79 -6.26 6.40
N VAL A 65 -14.21 -7.16 5.60
CA VAL A 65 -12.81 -7.61 5.80
C VAL A 65 -11.81 -6.46 5.66
N LYS A 66 -12.05 -5.54 4.71
CA LYS A 66 -11.22 -4.34 4.55
C LYS A 66 -11.34 -3.45 5.79
N ASP A 67 -12.56 -3.13 6.21
CA ASP A 67 -12.79 -2.26 7.35
C ASP A 67 -12.33 -2.89 8.67
N TYR A 68 -12.45 -4.21 8.83
CA TYR A 68 -11.91 -4.96 9.96
C TYR A 68 -10.38 -4.92 10.00
N LEU A 69 -9.70 -5.12 8.86
CA LEU A 69 -8.24 -5.00 8.80
C LEU A 69 -7.76 -3.59 9.12
N PHE A 70 -8.41 -2.57 8.55
CA PHE A 70 -8.09 -1.17 8.85
C PHE A 70 -8.37 -0.85 10.32
N ASN A 71 -9.54 -1.22 10.85
CA ASN A 71 -9.90 -0.93 12.22
C ASN A 71 -9.08 -1.71 13.24
N SER A 72 -8.68 -2.96 12.96
CA SER A 72 -7.75 -3.71 13.83
C SER A 72 -6.36 -3.09 13.81
N PHE A 73 -5.88 -2.64 12.65
CA PHE A 73 -4.61 -1.93 12.57
C PHE A 73 -4.67 -0.61 13.36
N TYR A 74 -5.75 0.16 13.22
CA TYR A 74 -5.99 1.37 14.01
C TYR A 74 -6.15 1.07 15.51
N TYR A 75 -6.82 -0.01 15.88
CA TYR A 75 -6.97 -0.43 17.28
C TYR A 75 -5.61 -0.78 17.89
N TYR A 76 -4.79 -1.58 17.18
CA TYR A 76 -3.45 -1.95 17.63
C TYR A 76 -2.51 -0.74 17.76
N VAL A 77 -2.58 0.18 16.80
CA VAL A 77 -1.86 1.46 16.84
C VAL A 77 -2.36 2.30 18.03
N SER A 78 -3.67 2.42 18.23
CA SER A 78 -4.26 3.21 19.32
C SER A 78 -3.95 2.64 20.71
N GLN A 79 -3.87 1.32 20.84
CA GLN A 79 -3.53 0.65 22.10
C GLN A 79 -2.05 0.85 22.46
N GLN A 80 -1.16 0.80 21.46
CA GLN A 80 0.26 1.17 21.66
C GLN A 80 0.45 2.66 21.97
N VAL A 81 -0.38 3.54 21.38
CA VAL A 81 -0.38 4.98 21.69
C VAL A 81 -0.76 5.23 23.16
N ALA A 82 -1.64 4.40 23.74
CA ALA A 82 -2.07 4.54 25.14
C ALA A 82 -0.96 4.23 26.17
N GLU A 83 0.07 3.45 25.79
CA GLU A 83 1.23 3.17 26.66
C GLU A 83 2.37 4.18 26.46
N ASN A 84 2.64 4.59 25.21
CA ASN A 84 3.65 5.61 24.86
C ASN A 84 3.34 6.31 23.53
N GLU A 85 2.79 7.53 23.58
CA GLU A 85 2.43 8.35 22.40
C GLU A 85 3.60 8.57 21.44
N LEU A 86 4.77 8.97 21.95
CA LEU A 86 5.95 9.28 21.14
C LEU A 86 6.51 8.06 20.39
N SER A 87 6.55 6.90 21.04
CA SER A 87 7.09 5.67 20.43
C SER A 87 6.17 5.16 19.31
N SER A 88 4.86 5.26 19.53
CA SER A 88 3.86 4.89 18.54
C SER A 88 3.85 5.81 17.32
N LEU A 89 4.05 7.12 17.51
CA LEU A 89 4.27 8.07 16.41
C LEU A 89 5.41 7.63 15.50
N VAL A 90 6.57 7.34 16.10
CA VAL A 90 7.79 6.98 15.37
C VAL A 90 7.59 5.68 14.59
N LEU A 91 6.88 4.70 15.17
CA LEU A 91 6.56 3.44 14.51
C LEU A 91 5.64 3.65 13.29
N VAL A 92 4.56 4.41 13.43
CA VAL A 92 3.62 4.71 12.33
C VAL A 92 4.33 5.49 11.22
N CYS A 93 5.08 6.54 11.57
CA CYS A 93 5.89 7.28 10.61
C CYS A 93 6.92 6.38 9.91
N GLY A 94 7.56 5.46 10.63
CA GLY A 94 8.49 4.48 10.06
C GLY A 94 7.82 3.57 9.02
N ILE A 95 6.64 3.03 9.33
CA ILE A 95 5.86 2.22 8.38
C ILE A 95 5.51 3.04 7.14
N VAL A 96 5.10 4.30 7.30
CA VAL A 96 4.76 5.19 6.19
C VAL A 96 5.98 5.42 5.30
N VAL A 97 7.13 5.74 5.88
CA VAL A 97 8.39 5.93 5.13
C VAL A 97 8.74 4.67 4.36
N VAL A 98 8.64 3.49 4.98
CA VAL A 98 8.87 2.20 4.31
C VAL A 98 7.89 1.98 3.17
N LEU A 99 6.59 2.25 3.36
CA LEU A 99 5.58 2.15 2.30
C LEU A 99 5.89 3.07 1.12
N PHE A 100 6.26 4.33 1.40
CA PHE A 100 6.67 5.28 0.36
C PHE A 100 7.95 4.84 -0.35
N PHE A 101 8.91 4.28 0.37
CA PHE A 101 10.12 3.74 -0.23
C PHE A 101 9.81 2.55 -1.15
N LEU A 102 9.00 1.60 -0.70
CA LEU A 102 8.54 0.45 -1.49
C LEU A 102 7.78 0.93 -2.73
N LYS A 103 6.85 1.89 -2.59
CA LYS A 103 6.15 2.51 -3.73
C LYS A 103 7.15 2.99 -4.78
N ASN A 104 8.17 3.74 -4.38
CA ASN A 104 9.16 4.27 -5.33
C ASN A 104 9.98 3.16 -6.00
N ILE A 105 10.38 2.13 -5.24
CA ILE A 105 11.06 0.95 -5.80
C ILE A 105 10.20 0.25 -6.84
N PHE A 106 8.95 -0.07 -6.52
CA PHE A 106 8.07 -0.77 -7.48
C PHE A 106 7.76 0.07 -8.71
N GLY A 107 7.64 1.39 -8.56
CA GLY A 107 7.50 2.32 -9.70
C GLY A 107 8.74 2.34 -10.60
N TYR A 108 9.93 2.35 -9.99
CA TYR A 108 11.19 2.26 -10.72
C TYR A 108 11.34 0.92 -11.43
N LEU A 109 11.08 -0.19 -10.73
CA LEU A 109 11.12 -1.55 -11.31
C LEU A 109 10.12 -1.68 -12.47
N ALA A 110 8.90 -1.12 -12.33
CA ALA A 110 7.94 -1.12 -13.43
C ALA A 110 8.55 -0.44 -14.67
N THR A 111 9.12 0.76 -14.51
CA THR A 111 9.75 1.48 -15.63
C THR A 111 10.97 0.73 -16.19
N PHE A 112 11.78 0.12 -15.33
CA PHE A 112 12.94 -0.67 -15.73
C PHE A 112 12.56 -1.90 -16.58
N PHE A 113 11.46 -2.59 -16.26
CA PHE A 113 11.01 -3.74 -17.05
C PHE A 113 10.32 -3.37 -18.39
N ILE A 114 10.07 -2.07 -18.62
CA ILE A 114 9.59 -1.55 -19.93
C ILE A 114 10.74 -1.28 -20.91
N THR A 115 11.94 -0.96 -20.41
CA THR A 115 13.13 -0.67 -21.23
C THR A 115 13.90 -1.95 -21.52
#